data_AF-A0A6B2DAA3-F1
#
_entry.id   AF-A0A6B2DAA3-F1
#
_cell.length_a   1.000
_cell.length_b   1.000
_cell.length_c   1.000
_cell.angle_alpha   90.00
_cell.angle_beta   90.00
_cell.angle_gamma   90.00
#
_symmetry.space_group_name_H-M   'P 1'
#
loop_
_entity.id
_entity.type
_entity.pdbx_description
1 polymer ?
#
loop_
_entity_poly.entity_id
_entity_poly.type
_entity_poly.pdbx_seq_one_letter_code
_entity_poly.pdbx_strand_id
1 'polypeptide(L)'
;MLTRFSLPLVLIGVAFSLGAAEAAPNEDAPPAQAATQIPFGFTLGDAQQPTTSHVAKLGSDIAFPPGTFDGALGGLSNTVPITGKLNIPPTDGYFVAFRFMGTTGRVEIVPDGDATGTATVKTGKDTNCKTTQTNICADTDVTAKVFIKLSNVKVDGKALDVGPDCRTAQPAAVNIKALVPISLPAPPVKVTSTFTTPAFAGCTGREDLSRLLTGLVSGPGNTFVSNLTLRCFSSGCKQA
;
A
#
# COMPACT_ATOMS: atom_id res chain seq x y z
N MET A 1 50.43 23.68 81.05
CA MET A 1 50.19 22.29 81.49
C MET A 1 49.43 21.61 80.36
N LEU A 2 50.08 20.73 79.58
CA LEU A 2 49.82 19.28 79.53
C LEU A 2 48.31 18.95 79.41
N THR A 3 47.80 18.21 78.42
CA THR A 3 48.34 16.95 77.87
C THR A 3 47.63 16.59 76.56
N ARG A 4 48.36 15.95 75.64
CA ARG A 4 47.86 15.29 74.42
C ARG A 4 47.03 14.05 74.76
N PHE A 5 46.01 13.74 73.97
CA PHE A 5 45.62 12.35 73.67
C PHE A 5 45.10 12.24 72.24
N SER A 6 45.74 11.37 71.47
CA SER A 6 45.43 11.03 70.08
C SER A 6 44.40 9.91 70.03
N LEU A 7 43.42 9.97 69.13
CA LEU A 7 42.63 8.83 68.65
C LEU A 7 42.55 8.86 67.10
N PRO A 8 42.55 7.71 66.41
CA PRO A 8 42.79 7.63 64.97
C PRO A 8 41.52 7.88 64.15
N LEU A 9 41.70 8.57 63.02
CA LEU A 9 40.71 8.75 61.96
C LEU A 9 40.65 7.47 61.12
N VAL A 10 39.55 6.72 61.22
CA VAL A 10 39.27 5.57 60.36
C VAL A 10 38.77 6.08 59.01
N LEU A 11 39.61 5.96 57.96
CA LEU A 11 39.19 6.09 56.57
C LEU A 11 38.40 4.83 56.18
N ILE A 12 37.10 4.95 55.97
CA ILE A 12 36.31 3.93 55.28
C ILE A 12 36.29 4.31 53.79
N GLY A 13 37.15 3.65 53.01
CA GLY A 13 37.09 3.69 51.56
C GLY A 13 35.93 2.82 51.09
N VAL A 14 34.87 3.43 50.57
CA VAL A 14 33.81 2.71 49.86
C VAL A 14 34.27 2.52 48.42
N ALA A 15 34.62 1.28 48.06
CA ALA A 15 34.91 0.90 46.70
C ALA A 15 33.63 0.97 45.85
N PHE A 16 33.64 1.81 44.81
CA PHE A 16 32.66 1.73 43.72
C PHE A 16 32.95 0.48 42.89
N SER A 17 32.20 -0.60 43.13
CA SER A 17 32.14 -1.74 42.22
C SER A 17 31.23 -1.37 41.04
N LEU A 18 31.84 -1.12 39.88
CA LEU A 18 31.16 -1.18 38.58
C LEU A 18 30.75 -2.64 38.34
N GLY A 19 29.54 -3.00 38.76
CA GLY A 19 28.91 -4.25 38.36
C GLY A 19 28.50 -4.15 36.90
N ALA A 20 29.26 -4.82 36.02
CA ALA A 20 28.76 -5.23 34.72
C ALA A 20 27.64 -6.24 34.99
N ALA A 21 26.38 -5.83 34.79
CA ALA A 21 25.27 -6.76 34.79
C ALA A 21 25.34 -7.57 33.49
N GLU A 22 25.91 -8.76 33.56
CA GLU A 22 25.72 -9.79 32.55
C GLU A 22 24.23 -10.15 32.53
N ALA A 23 23.56 -9.77 31.44
CA ALA A 23 22.19 -10.19 31.19
C ALA A 23 22.14 -11.72 31.11
N ALA A 24 21.36 -12.34 31.99
CA ALA A 24 21.09 -13.76 31.94
C ALA A 24 20.40 -14.11 30.61
N PRO A 25 20.82 -15.18 29.91
CA PRO A 25 20.08 -15.68 28.75
C PRO A 25 18.86 -16.45 29.28
N ASN A 26 17.68 -16.18 28.72
CA ASN A 26 16.38 -16.79 29.02
C ASN A 26 15.50 -16.05 30.04
N GLU A 27 15.29 -14.75 29.84
CA GLU A 27 13.98 -14.17 30.14
C GLU A 27 13.26 -13.99 28.81
N ASP A 28 12.27 -14.85 28.54
CA ASP A 28 11.35 -14.67 27.43
C ASP A 28 10.76 -13.28 27.53
N ALA A 29 11.06 -12.44 26.54
CA ALA A 29 10.41 -11.14 26.40
C ALA A 29 8.89 -11.38 26.47
N PRO A 30 8.14 -10.57 27.24
CA PRO A 30 6.69 -10.65 27.24
C PRO A 30 6.20 -10.70 25.80
N PRO A 31 5.29 -11.61 25.42
CA PRO A 31 4.76 -11.64 24.07
C PRO A 31 4.26 -10.23 23.76
N ALA A 32 4.85 -9.60 22.74
CA ALA A 32 4.41 -8.30 22.27
C ALA A 32 2.90 -8.40 22.11
N GLN A 33 2.15 -7.64 22.91
CA GLN A 33 0.70 -7.63 22.85
C GLN A 33 0.32 -7.42 21.39
N ALA A 34 -0.30 -8.43 20.79
CA ALA A 34 -0.77 -8.35 19.42
C ALA A 34 -1.62 -7.08 19.34
N ALA A 35 -1.13 -6.07 18.63
CA ALA A 35 -1.82 -4.80 18.50
C ALA A 35 -3.25 -5.12 18.04
N THR A 36 -4.26 -4.62 18.75
CA THR A 36 -5.65 -4.85 18.38
C THR A 36 -5.85 -4.39 16.94
N GLN A 37 -6.04 -5.35 16.04
CA GLN A 37 -6.23 -5.11 14.61
C GLN A 37 -7.71 -5.28 14.29
N ILE A 38 -8.33 -4.23 13.76
CA ILE A 38 -9.73 -4.26 13.32
C ILE A 38 -9.73 -4.50 11.80
N PRO A 39 -10.10 -5.70 11.34
CA PRO A 39 -10.06 -6.03 9.93
C PRO A 39 -11.16 -5.30 9.15
N PHE A 40 -10.91 -5.03 7.88
CA PHE A 40 -11.89 -4.49 6.94
C PHE A 40 -11.57 -4.96 5.52
N GLY A 41 -12.57 -4.94 4.64
CA GLY A 41 -12.39 -5.33 3.26
C GLY A 41 -13.19 -4.45 2.31
N PHE A 42 -12.56 -4.03 1.20
CA PHE A 42 -13.18 -3.31 0.09
C PHE A 42 -13.10 -4.12 -1.19
N THR A 43 -14.15 -4.05 -2.02
CA THR A 43 -14.06 -4.38 -3.46
C THR A 43 -13.65 -3.12 -4.22
N LEU A 44 -12.81 -3.29 -5.24
CA LEU A 44 -12.36 -2.23 -6.14
C LEU A 44 -13.04 -2.38 -7.50
N GLY A 45 -13.97 -1.49 -7.80
CA GLY A 45 -14.77 -1.51 -9.02
C GLY A 45 -15.76 -2.67 -9.08
N ASP A 46 -16.63 -2.62 -10.07
CA ASP A 46 -17.59 -3.69 -10.40
C ASP A 46 -17.76 -3.81 -11.92
N ALA A 47 -18.65 -4.70 -12.37
CA ALA A 47 -18.86 -4.95 -13.80
C ALA A 47 -19.42 -3.72 -14.56
N GLN A 48 -20.11 -2.80 -13.89
CA GLN A 48 -20.65 -1.57 -14.48
C GLN A 48 -19.67 -0.40 -14.38
N GLN A 49 -18.93 -0.32 -13.28
CA GLN A 49 -17.94 0.72 -13.02
C GLN A 49 -16.61 0.08 -12.62
N PRO A 50 -15.85 -0.43 -13.61
CA PRO A 50 -14.59 -1.11 -13.34
C PRO A 50 -13.55 -0.15 -12.78
N THR A 51 -12.53 -0.72 -12.16
CA THR A 51 -11.33 0.03 -11.82
C THR A 51 -10.60 0.39 -13.11
N THR A 52 -10.29 1.66 -13.33
CA THR A 52 -9.60 2.14 -14.54
C THR A 52 -8.26 2.77 -14.21
N SER A 53 -7.26 2.54 -15.07
CA SER A 53 -6.00 3.26 -15.05
C SER A 53 -5.79 4.00 -16.36
N HIS A 54 -5.60 5.32 -16.30
CA HIS A 54 -5.22 6.11 -17.47
C HIS A 54 -3.71 6.15 -17.63
N VAL A 55 -3.19 5.77 -18.80
CA VAL A 55 -1.77 5.88 -19.15
C VAL A 55 -1.55 7.16 -19.94
N ALA A 56 -1.02 8.19 -19.28
CA ALA A 56 -1.02 9.57 -19.79
C ALA A 56 -0.31 9.73 -21.14
N LYS A 57 0.86 9.10 -21.31
CA LYS A 57 1.63 9.20 -22.56
C LYS A 57 0.96 8.53 -23.75
N LEU A 58 0.18 7.47 -23.49
CA LEU A 58 -0.54 6.73 -24.52
C LEU A 58 -1.96 7.27 -24.73
N GLY A 59 -2.45 8.14 -23.84
CA GLY A 59 -3.82 8.64 -23.86
C GLY A 59 -4.85 7.52 -23.84
N SER A 60 -4.54 6.41 -23.16
CA SER A 60 -5.32 5.18 -23.22
C SER A 60 -5.72 4.73 -21.81
N ASP A 61 -6.91 4.16 -21.68
CA ASP A 61 -7.42 3.63 -20.41
C ASP A 61 -7.35 2.10 -20.40
N ILE A 62 -6.97 1.56 -19.24
CA ILE A 62 -6.99 0.13 -18.95
C ILE A 62 -8.11 -0.12 -17.95
N ALA A 63 -9.05 -1.00 -18.28
CA ALA A 63 -10.08 -1.46 -17.35
C ALA A 63 -9.66 -2.79 -16.71
N PHE A 64 -9.62 -2.82 -15.38
CA PHE A 64 -9.32 -4.01 -14.60
C PHE A 64 -10.63 -4.67 -14.12
N PRO A 65 -10.67 -6.01 -14.08
CA PRO A 65 -11.72 -6.74 -13.38
C PRO A 65 -11.81 -6.33 -11.90
N PRO A 66 -12.93 -6.63 -11.23
CA PRO A 66 -13.10 -6.30 -9.80
C PRO A 66 -11.95 -6.85 -8.95
N GLY A 67 -11.34 -5.97 -8.18
CA GLY A 67 -10.25 -6.30 -7.25
C GLY A 67 -10.68 -6.26 -5.79
N THR A 68 -9.73 -6.51 -4.89
CA THR A 68 -9.95 -6.46 -3.44
C THR A 68 -8.85 -5.70 -2.72
N PHE A 69 -9.24 -5.06 -1.63
CA PHE A 69 -8.32 -4.53 -0.63
C PHE A 69 -8.75 -5.02 0.74
N ASP A 70 -7.95 -5.89 1.34
CA ASP A 70 -8.22 -6.54 2.61
C ASP A 70 -7.19 -6.08 3.62
N GLY A 71 -7.61 -5.29 4.61
CA GLY A 71 -6.71 -4.58 5.52
C GLY A 71 -7.15 -4.62 6.98
N ALA A 72 -6.36 -3.96 7.82
CA ALA A 72 -6.63 -3.82 9.24
C ALA A 72 -6.24 -2.43 9.74
N LEU A 73 -7.07 -1.90 10.65
CA LEU A 73 -6.74 -0.71 11.45
C LEU A 73 -6.01 -1.17 12.71
N GLY A 74 -4.85 -0.57 13.01
CA GLY A 74 -4.08 -0.90 14.21
C GLY A 74 -4.28 0.11 15.35
N GLY A 75 -4.51 -0.37 16.57
CA GLY A 75 -4.53 0.47 17.76
C GLY A 75 -5.89 1.13 18.06
N LEU A 76 -5.90 2.03 19.05
CA LEU A 76 -7.12 2.58 19.66
C LEU A 76 -7.16 4.13 19.68
N SER A 77 -6.28 4.79 18.94
CA SER A 77 -6.24 6.26 18.81
C SER A 77 -7.21 6.79 17.76
N ASN A 78 -7.42 8.12 17.70
CA ASN A 78 -8.27 8.72 16.66
C ASN A 78 -7.68 8.57 15.25
N THR A 79 -6.36 8.65 15.13
CA THR A 79 -5.61 8.32 13.91
C THR A 79 -4.87 7.01 14.15
N VAL A 80 -5.13 6.02 13.30
CA VAL A 80 -4.65 4.65 13.43
C VAL A 80 -3.87 4.25 12.17
N PRO A 81 -2.79 3.45 12.28
CA PRO A 81 -2.15 2.85 11.12
C PRO A 81 -3.13 1.93 10.35
N ILE A 82 -2.99 1.93 9.03
CA ILE A 82 -3.60 0.98 8.11
C ILE A 82 -2.50 0.10 7.53
N THR A 83 -2.73 -1.21 7.50
CA THR A 83 -2.00 -2.14 6.63
C THR A 83 -3.01 -2.97 5.83
N GLY A 84 -2.69 -3.38 4.61
CA GLY A 84 -3.59 -4.25 3.86
C GLY A 84 -3.05 -4.77 2.55
N LYS A 85 -3.63 -5.88 2.10
CA LYS A 85 -3.28 -6.56 0.86
C LYS A 85 -4.15 -6.05 -0.28
N LEU A 86 -3.50 -5.58 -1.33
CA LEU A 86 -4.15 -5.21 -2.59
C LEU A 86 -4.11 -6.40 -3.55
N ASN A 87 -5.24 -6.73 -4.16
CA ASN A 87 -5.32 -7.73 -5.21
C ASN A 87 -6.13 -7.18 -6.38
N ILE A 88 -5.50 -6.99 -7.53
CA ILE A 88 -6.16 -6.53 -8.76
C ILE A 88 -5.90 -7.59 -9.83
N PRO A 89 -6.93 -8.27 -10.35
CA PRO A 89 -6.75 -9.29 -11.37
C PRO A 89 -6.10 -8.74 -12.64
N PRO A 90 -5.19 -9.49 -13.27
CA PRO A 90 -4.55 -9.07 -14.51
C PRO A 90 -5.56 -9.01 -15.66
N THR A 91 -5.39 -8.03 -16.56
CA THR A 91 -6.31 -7.71 -17.65
C THR A 91 -5.56 -7.53 -18.97
N ASP A 92 -6.26 -7.62 -20.09
CA ASP A 92 -5.69 -7.32 -21.41
C ASP A 92 -6.01 -5.87 -21.77
N GLY A 93 -4.97 -5.08 -22.07
CA GLY A 93 -5.08 -3.69 -22.48
C GLY A 93 -4.92 -3.51 -23.99
N TYR A 94 -5.57 -2.47 -24.52
CA TYR A 94 -5.32 -1.96 -25.87
C TYR A 94 -4.74 -0.56 -25.78
N PHE A 95 -3.69 -0.30 -26.55
CA PHE A 95 -3.00 0.99 -26.58
C PHE A 95 -2.63 1.37 -28.00
N VAL A 96 -2.57 2.68 -28.26
CA VAL A 96 -2.09 3.20 -29.55
C VAL A 96 -0.67 3.77 -29.38
N ALA A 97 0.33 2.94 -29.66
CA ALA A 97 1.72 3.37 -29.65
C ALA A 97 1.98 4.35 -30.81
N PHE A 98 2.78 5.39 -30.54
CA PHE A 98 3.10 6.45 -31.51
C PHE A 98 1.89 7.14 -32.18
N ARG A 99 0.67 6.98 -31.62
CA ARG A 99 -0.61 7.49 -32.15
C ARG A 99 -1.12 6.85 -33.45
N PHE A 100 -0.48 5.80 -33.95
CA PHE A 100 -0.97 5.09 -35.15
C PHE A 100 -0.80 3.58 -35.10
N MET A 101 -0.03 3.04 -34.15
CA MET A 101 0.24 1.61 -34.06
C MET A 101 -0.64 0.96 -33.00
N GLY A 102 -1.51 0.05 -33.42
CA GLY A 102 -2.37 -0.69 -32.51
C GLY A 102 -1.54 -1.73 -31.74
N THR A 103 -1.60 -1.68 -30.41
CA THR A 103 -0.88 -2.62 -29.56
C THR A 103 -1.80 -3.20 -28.50
N THR A 104 -1.61 -4.48 -28.19
CA THR A 104 -2.27 -5.13 -27.05
C THR A 104 -1.23 -5.74 -26.14
N GLY A 105 -1.58 -5.94 -24.89
CA GLY A 105 -0.71 -6.62 -23.93
C GLY A 105 -1.47 -6.97 -22.67
N ARG A 106 -1.02 -8.03 -22.01
CA ARG A 106 -1.51 -8.42 -20.70
C ARG A 106 -0.80 -7.60 -19.64
N VAL A 107 -1.58 -6.86 -18.85
CA VAL A 107 -1.13 -5.97 -17.79
C VAL A 107 -1.44 -6.61 -16.45
N GLU A 108 -0.42 -6.71 -15.62
CA GLU A 108 -0.52 -7.21 -14.25
C GLU A 108 0.00 -6.17 -13.27
N ILE A 109 -0.76 -5.97 -12.18
CA ILE A 109 -0.38 -5.11 -11.07
C ILE A 109 0.12 -6.03 -9.97
N VAL A 110 1.44 -6.05 -9.76
CA VAL A 110 2.09 -6.93 -8.78
C VAL A 110 2.39 -6.12 -7.52
N PRO A 111 1.74 -6.39 -6.37
CA PRO A 111 2.02 -5.67 -5.13
C PRO A 111 3.47 -5.88 -4.65
N ASP A 112 4.09 -4.79 -4.19
CA ASP A 112 5.37 -4.79 -3.48
C ASP A 112 5.10 -4.70 -1.98
N GLY A 113 4.62 -5.81 -1.42
CA GLY A 113 4.20 -5.92 -0.02
C GLY A 113 2.80 -5.35 0.27
N ASP A 114 2.50 -5.21 1.56
CA ASP A 114 1.24 -4.63 2.03
C ASP A 114 1.21 -3.11 1.76
N ALA A 115 0.06 -2.60 1.37
CA ALA A 115 -0.17 -1.16 1.34
C ALA A 115 -0.27 -0.64 2.78
N THR A 116 0.35 0.49 3.04
CA THR A 116 0.44 1.07 4.39
C THR A 116 -0.04 2.51 4.40
N GLY A 117 -0.58 2.96 5.54
CA GLY A 117 -1.10 4.31 5.65
C GLY A 117 -1.66 4.64 7.02
N THR A 118 -2.54 5.64 7.05
CA THR A 118 -3.26 6.03 8.26
C THR A 118 -4.75 6.24 7.98
N ALA A 119 -5.58 5.97 8.98
CA ALA A 119 -7.01 6.29 8.99
C ALA A 119 -7.30 7.23 10.17
N THR A 120 -8.05 8.30 9.95
CA THR A 120 -8.64 9.07 11.03
C THR A 120 -10.14 8.79 11.11
N VAL A 121 -10.57 8.16 12.20
CA VAL A 121 -11.99 7.81 12.40
C VAL A 121 -12.79 9.07 12.71
N LYS A 122 -13.91 9.25 12.01
CA LYS A 122 -14.83 10.37 12.16
C LYS A 122 -16.25 9.87 12.43
N THR A 123 -17.03 10.68 13.12
CA THR A 123 -18.44 10.40 13.41
C THR A 123 -19.34 11.56 12.99
N GLY A 124 -20.62 11.25 12.76
CA GLY A 124 -21.66 12.21 12.42
C GLY A 124 -22.10 12.08 10.97
N LYS A 125 -23.23 11.40 10.76
CA LYS A 125 -23.81 11.14 9.44
C LYS A 125 -24.13 12.40 8.66
N ASP A 126 -24.63 13.44 9.33
CA ASP A 126 -25.02 14.69 8.67
C ASP A 126 -23.92 15.75 8.68
N THR A 127 -22.75 15.43 9.27
CA THR A 127 -21.59 16.33 9.39
C THR A 127 -20.37 15.73 8.70
N ASN A 128 -19.46 15.10 9.46
CA ASN A 128 -18.18 14.62 8.96
C ASN A 128 -18.29 13.47 7.97
N CYS A 129 -19.35 12.67 8.07
CA CYS A 129 -19.59 11.48 7.25
C CYS A 129 -20.75 11.67 6.25
N LYS A 130 -21.07 12.92 5.91
CA LYS A 130 -22.16 13.26 4.98
C LYS A 130 -22.02 12.60 3.61
N THR A 131 -20.81 12.53 3.08
CA THR A 131 -20.54 11.94 1.74
C THR A 131 -20.64 10.42 1.74
N THR A 132 -20.36 9.76 2.87
CA THR A 132 -20.49 8.30 3.00
C THR A 132 -21.88 7.88 3.47
N GLN A 133 -22.70 8.83 3.94
CA GLN A 133 -24.07 8.61 4.44
C GLN A 133 -24.15 7.61 5.60
N THR A 134 -23.05 7.46 6.36
CA THR A 134 -22.91 6.56 7.51
C THR A 134 -22.67 7.33 8.81
N ASN A 135 -23.02 6.76 9.96
CA ASN A 135 -22.75 7.41 11.26
C ASN A 135 -21.25 7.48 11.61
N ILE A 136 -20.46 6.58 11.03
CA ILE A 136 -19.02 6.47 11.21
C ILE A 136 -18.34 6.27 9.85
N CYS A 137 -17.20 6.94 9.68
CA CYS A 137 -16.39 6.91 8.47
C CYS A 137 -14.91 7.10 8.84
N ALA A 138 -14.00 6.86 7.90
CA ALA A 138 -12.58 7.06 8.09
C ALA A 138 -11.99 7.90 6.95
N ASP A 139 -11.22 8.91 7.31
CA ASP A 139 -10.37 9.66 6.38
C ASP A 139 -9.05 8.92 6.24
N THR A 140 -8.83 8.30 5.08
CA THR A 140 -7.71 7.41 4.83
C THR A 140 -6.67 8.07 3.93
N ASP A 141 -5.41 7.74 4.19
CA ASP A 141 -4.27 8.07 3.38
C ASP A 141 -3.40 6.81 3.30
N VAL A 142 -3.55 6.04 2.21
CA VAL A 142 -2.92 4.73 2.01
C VAL A 142 -2.03 4.76 0.79
N THR A 143 -0.81 4.25 0.92
CA THR A 143 0.11 4.09 -0.21
C THR A 143 0.28 2.63 -0.54
N ALA A 144 -0.10 2.24 -1.76
CA ALA A 144 0.21 0.95 -2.34
C ALA A 144 1.44 1.08 -3.25
N LYS A 145 2.43 0.20 -3.06
CA LYS A 145 3.58 0.08 -3.95
C LYS A 145 3.33 -1.11 -4.88
N VAL A 146 3.41 -0.90 -6.19
CA VAL A 146 3.10 -1.93 -7.18
C VAL A 146 4.08 -1.91 -8.33
N PHE A 147 4.49 -3.07 -8.81
CA PHE A 147 5.15 -3.21 -10.11
C PHE A 147 4.09 -3.36 -11.19
N ILE A 148 4.31 -2.68 -12.31
CA ILE A 148 3.48 -2.85 -13.51
C ILE A 148 4.22 -3.83 -14.40
N LYS A 149 3.66 -5.04 -14.57
CA LYS A 149 4.23 -6.11 -15.40
C LYS A 149 3.46 -6.22 -16.70
N LEU A 150 4.21 -6.40 -17.79
CA LEU A 150 3.67 -6.58 -19.14
C LEU A 150 4.06 -7.96 -19.67
N SER A 151 3.12 -8.62 -20.33
CA SER A 151 3.33 -9.89 -21.01
C SER A 151 2.40 -10.01 -22.22
N ASN A 152 2.61 -11.04 -23.06
CA ASN A 152 1.75 -11.33 -24.21
C ASN A 152 1.49 -10.12 -25.13
N VAL A 153 2.53 -9.28 -25.31
CA VAL A 153 2.42 -8.05 -26.08
C VAL A 153 2.29 -8.38 -27.56
N LYS A 154 1.41 -7.66 -28.27
CA LYS A 154 1.23 -7.75 -29.72
C LYS A 154 1.24 -6.35 -30.33
N VAL A 155 1.86 -6.24 -31.50
CA VAL A 155 1.87 -5.03 -32.34
C VAL A 155 1.23 -5.41 -33.66
N ASP A 156 0.13 -4.74 -34.01
CA ASP A 156 -0.69 -5.06 -35.20
C ASP A 156 -1.01 -6.57 -35.31
N GLY A 157 -1.34 -7.18 -34.17
CA GLY A 157 -1.67 -8.60 -34.04
C GLY A 157 -0.48 -9.56 -34.02
N LYS A 158 0.74 -9.11 -34.32
CA LYS A 158 1.95 -9.93 -34.26
C LYS A 158 2.56 -9.90 -32.87
N ALA A 159 2.93 -11.07 -32.34
CA ALA A 159 3.54 -11.17 -31.03
C ALA A 159 4.89 -10.44 -30.98
N LEU A 160 5.07 -9.60 -29.97
CA LEU A 160 6.33 -8.96 -29.61
C LEU A 160 6.86 -9.64 -28.35
N ASP A 161 8.06 -10.22 -28.47
CA ASP A 161 8.70 -10.92 -27.36
C ASP A 161 9.33 -9.91 -26.40
N VAL A 162 8.65 -9.66 -25.27
CA VAL A 162 9.13 -8.79 -24.19
C VAL A 162 9.89 -9.54 -23.11
N GLY A 163 10.06 -10.86 -23.23
CA GLY A 163 10.66 -11.69 -22.18
C GLY A 163 9.73 -11.93 -20.97
N PRO A 164 10.17 -12.78 -20.02
CA PRO A 164 9.33 -13.26 -18.90
C PRO A 164 9.15 -12.23 -17.77
N ASP A 165 10.06 -11.27 -17.66
CA ASP A 165 10.19 -10.36 -16.51
C ASP A 165 10.03 -8.88 -16.86
N CYS A 166 9.38 -8.58 -17.99
CA CYS A 166 9.16 -7.19 -18.40
C CYS A 166 8.24 -6.45 -17.42
N ARG A 167 8.82 -5.59 -16.57
CA ARG A 167 8.09 -4.81 -15.57
C ARG A 167 8.77 -3.50 -15.24
N THR A 168 8.14 -2.66 -14.44
CA THR A 168 8.80 -1.45 -13.91
C THR A 168 10.02 -1.84 -13.06
N ALA A 169 11.13 -1.13 -13.24
CA ALA A 169 12.40 -1.36 -12.55
C ALA A 169 12.30 -1.09 -11.04
N GLN A 170 11.34 -0.23 -10.65
CA GLN A 170 11.00 0.13 -9.27
C GLN A 170 9.46 0.10 -9.15
N PRO A 171 8.91 -0.05 -7.94
CA PRO A 171 7.47 -0.01 -7.74
C PRO A 171 6.94 1.42 -7.97
N ALA A 172 5.80 1.52 -8.62
CA ALA A 172 5.00 2.75 -8.64
C ALA A 172 4.32 2.92 -7.27
N ALA A 173 4.42 4.12 -6.70
CA ALA A 173 3.70 4.48 -5.49
C ALA A 173 2.35 5.10 -5.87
N VAL A 174 1.26 4.43 -5.49
CA VAL A 174 -0.12 4.90 -5.70
C VAL A 174 -0.67 5.34 -4.35
N ASN A 175 -0.83 6.64 -4.16
CA ASN A 175 -1.36 7.22 -2.93
C ASN A 175 -2.86 7.45 -3.05
N ILE A 176 -3.63 6.79 -2.19
CA ILE A 176 -5.09 6.80 -2.21
C ILE A 176 -5.55 7.53 -0.96
N LYS A 177 -6.14 8.71 -1.17
CA LYS A 177 -6.79 9.50 -0.13
C LYS A 177 -8.29 9.47 -0.32
N ALA A 178 -9.03 9.07 0.71
CA ALA A 178 -10.47 8.95 0.60
C ALA A 178 -11.17 9.05 1.96
N LEU A 179 -12.37 9.62 1.98
CA LEU A 179 -13.30 9.40 3.08
C LEU A 179 -14.13 8.16 2.78
N VAL A 180 -13.91 7.09 3.53
CA VAL A 180 -14.57 5.80 3.31
C VAL A 180 -15.53 5.42 4.44
N PRO A 181 -16.66 4.77 4.15
CA PRO A 181 -17.52 4.20 5.17
C PRO A 181 -16.82 3.04 5.87
N ILE A 182 -17.02 2.91 7.18
CA ILE A 182 -16.56 1.76 7.99
C ILE A 182 -17.70 1.14 8.79
N SER A 183 -18.94 1.30 8.32
CA SER A 183 -20.14 0.66 8.85
C SER A 183 -21.06 0.29 7.70
N LEU A 184 -21.69 -0.88 7.78
CA LEU A 184 -22.67 -1.35 6.80
C LEU A 184 -24.10 -1.01 7.23
N PRO A 185 -25.04 -0.85 6.28
CA PRO A 185 -24.82 -0.76 4.82
C PRO A 185 -24.15 0.55 4.43
N ALA A 186 -23.42 0.56 3.31
CA ALA A 186 -22.69 1.72 2.84
C ALA A 186 -22.75 1.87 1.30
N PRO A 187 -22.90 3.09 0.77
CA PRO A 187 -22.77 3.33 -0.65
C PRO A 187 -21.31 3.19 -1.11
N PRO A 188 -21.06 2.86 -2.39
CA PRO A 188 -19.71 2.89 -2.95
C PRO A 188 -19.11 4.30 -2.91
N VAL A 189 -17.78 4.38 -2.74
CA VAL A 189 -17.02 5.63 -2.76
C VAL A 189 -16.08 5.65 -3.95
N LYS A 190 -16.25 6.64 -4.83
CA LYS A 190 -15.30 6.87 -5.92
C LYS A 190 -13.99 7.44 -5.37
N VAL A 191 -12.89 6.80 -5.73
CA VAL A 191 -11.52 7.27 -5.46
C VAL A 191 -10.80 7.55 -6.76
N THR A 192 -10.01 8.62 -6.75
CA THR A 192 -9.13 9.01 -7.85
C THR A 192 -7.76 9.29 -7.28
N SER A 193 -6.74 8.67 -7.84
CA SER A 193 -5.34 8.88 -7.50
C SER A 193 -4.54 9.21 -8.76
N THR A 194 -3.44 9.92 -8.58
CA THR A 194 -2.42 10.12 -9.62
C THR A 194 -1.13 9.46 -9.20
N PHE A 195 -0.41 8.90 -10.17
CA PHE A 195 0.86 8.23 -9.91
C PHE A 195 1.84 8.40 -11.07
N THR A 196 3.11 8.18 -10.77
CA THR A 196 4.19 8.15 -11.76
C THR A 196 4.53 6.69 -12.06
N THR A 197 4.51 6.32 -13.33
CA THR A 197 4.99 5.01 -13.78
C THR A 197 6.52 5.07 -13.90
N PRO A 198 7.28 4.27 -13.13
CA PRO A 198 8.73 4.22 -13.23
C PRO A 198 9.19 3.65 -14.57
N ALA A 199 10.50 3.75 -14.85
CA ALA A 199 11.12 3.12 -16.01
C ALA A 199 10.90 1.60 -16.00
N PHE A 200 10.85 0.99 -17.18
CA PHE A 200 10.80 -0.47 -17.35
C PHE A 200 12.20 -1.08 -17.37
N ALA A 201 12.30 -2.32 -16.91
CA ALA A 201 13.49 -3.16 -16.96
C ALA A 201 13.07 -4.64 -17.13
N GLY A 202 14.04 -5.50 -17.46
CA GLY A 202 13.78 -6.93 -17.65
C GLY A 202 12.95 -7.25 -18.90
N CYS A 203 12.75 -6.27 -19.79
CA CYS A 203 12.00 -6.44 -21.03
C CYS A 203 12.91 -6.99 -22.15
N THR A 204 13.56 -8.12 -21.86
CA THR A 204 14.58 -8.73 -22.70
C THR A 204 14.04 -10.05 -23.26
N GLY A 205 13.50 -9.99 -24.47
CA GLY A 205 13.13 -11.15 -25.27
C GLY A 205 14.22 -11.45 -26.29
N ARG A 206 13.89 -11.35 -27.58
CA ARG A 206 14.87 -11.36 -28.68
C ARG A 206 15.78 -10.12 -28.72
N GLU A 207 15.28 -9.01 -28.18
CA GLU A 207 15.99 -7.74 -28.03
C GLU A 207 15.62 -7.09 -26.69
N ASP A 208 16.37 -6.07 -26.26
CA ASP A 208 16.05 -5.30 -25.06
C ASP A 208 15.10 -4.14 -25.40
N LEU A 209 13.83 -4.31 -25.02
CA LEU A 209 12.75 -3.34 -25.24
C LEU A 209 12.55 -2.37 -24.08
N SER A 210 13.37 -2.44 -23.03
CA SER A 210 13.17 -1.68 -21.78
C SER A 210 13.13 -0.17 -22.02
N ARG A 211 14.01 0.35 -22.89
CA ARG A 211 14.04 1.79 -23.25
C ARG A 211 12.83 2.21 -24.07
N LEU A 212 12.38 1.38 -25.00
CA LEU A 212 11.21 1.65 -25.82
C LEU A 212 9.96 1.74 -24.93
N LEU A 213 9.74 0.75 -24.07
CA LEU A 213 8.60 0.73 -23.15
C LEU A 213 8.65 1.87 -22.13
N THR A 214 9.84 2.20 -21.64
CA THR A 214 10.04 3.40 -20.80
C THR A 214 9.66 4.68 -21.53
N GLY A 215 10.05 4.82 -22.80
CA GLY A 215 9.69 5.98 -23.62
C GLY A 215 8.19 6.14 -23.80
N LEU A 216 7.48 5.02 -24.04
CA LEU A 216 6.05 4.97 -24.36
C LEU A 216 5.13 5.08 -23.13
N VAL A 217 5.48 4.42 -22.02
CA VAL A 217 4.56 4.19 -20.89
C VAL A 217 4.96 5.00 -19.65
N SER A 218 6.26 5.12 -19.36
CA SER A 218 6.73 5.67 -18.09
C SER A 218 6.61 7.20 -18.03
N GLY A 219 6.31 7.73 -16.85
CA GLY A 219 6.17 9.16 -16.62
C GLY A 219 5.06 9.50 -15.63
N PRO A 220 4.92 10.78 -15.26
CA PRO A 220 3.86 11.26 -14.37
C PRO A 220 2.52 11.39 -15.10
N GLY A 221 1.47 11.70 -14.33
CA GLY A 221 0.15 12.06 -14.85
C GLY A 221 -0.78 10.88 -15.12
N ASN A 222 -0.34 9.65 -14.83
CA ASN A 222 -1.23 8.49 -14.87
C ASN A 222 -2.26 8.60 -13.75
N THR A 223 -3.46 8.11 -13.99
CA THR A 223 -4.53 8.13 -13.01
C THR A 223 -5.01 6.73 -12.71
N PHE A 224 -5.49 6.53 -11.49
CA PHE A 224 -6.17 5.33 -11.03
C PHE A 224 -7.53 5.75 -10.48
N VAL A 225 -8.60 5.21 -11.03
CA VAL A 225 -9.98 5.50 -10.63
C VAL A 225 -10.67 4.20 -10.27
N SER A 226 -11.30 4.14 -9.10
CA SER A 226 -12.05 2.97 -8.66
C SER A 226 -13.24 3.37 -7.81
N ASN A 227 -14.26 2.52 -7.76
CA ASN A 227 -15.30 2.62 -6.74
C ASN A 227 -15.01 1.59 -5.65
N LEU A 228 -14.82 2.09 -4.44
CA LEU A 228 -14.60 1.27 -3.27
C LEU A 228 -15.94 0.91 -2.64
N THR A 229 -16.24 -0.38 -2.57
CA THR A 229 -17.44 -0.89 -1.90
C THR A 229 -17.02 -1.64 -0.64
N LEU A 230 -17.46 -1.15 0.53
CA LEU A 230 -17.19 -1.82 1.79
C LEU A 230 -17.87 -3.19 1.78
N ARG A 231 -17.07 -4.26 1.94
CA ARG A 231 -17.55 -5.64 2.01
C ARG A 231 -17.74 -6.10 3.45
N CYS A 232 -16.83 -5.71 4.34
CA CYS A 232 -16.83 -6.14 5.73
C CYS A 232 -16.05 -5.15 6.61
N PHE A 233 -16.38 -5.15 7.91
CA PHE A 233 -15.65 -4.41 8.93
C PHE A 233 -15.74 -5.15 10.27
N SER A 234 -14.64 -5.15 11.03
CA SER A 234 -14.52 -5.81 12.35
C SER A 234 -15.00 -7.27 12.30
N SER A 235 -15.88 -7.68 13.22
CA SER A 235 -16.48 -9.01 13.30
C SER A 235 -17.25 -9.44 12.03
N GLY A 236 -17.59 -8.51 11.14
CA GLY A 236 -18.20 -8.82 9.85
C GLY A 236 -17.22 -9.39 8.83
N CYS A 237 -15.90 -9.31 9.07
CA CYS A 237 -14.90 -9.92 8.20
C CYS A 237 -14.70 -11.38 8.58
N LYS A 238 -14.94 -12.29 7.62
CA LYS A 238 -14.46 -13.67 7.76
C LYS A 238 -12.93 -13.60 7.78
N GLN A 239 -12.31 -14.18 8.80
CA GLN A 239 -10.85 -14.36 8.79
C GLN A 239 -10.53 -15.23 7.57
N ALA A 240 -9.69 -14.69 6.68
CA ALA A 240 -9.20 -15.39 5.50
C ALA A 240 -8.10 -16.38 5.88
#